data_AF-A0A2S5L1N0-F1
#
_entry.id   AF-A0A2S5L1N0-F1
#
_cell.length_a   1.000
_cell.length_b   1.000
_cell.length_c   1.000
_cell.angle_alpha   90.00
_cell.angle_beta   90.00
_cell.angle_gamma   90.00
#
_symmetry.space_group_name_H-M   'P 1'
#
loop_
_entity.id
_entity.type
_entity.pdbx_description
1 polymer ?
#
loop_
_entity_poly.entity_id
_entity_poly.type
_entity_poly.pdbx_seq_one_letter_code
_entity_poly.pdbx_strand_id
1 'polypeptide(L)'
;MKQVQKGFTLIELMIVVAIIGILAAVALPAYRDYTQRSANGACLAEAKSYMNTAVADAADNRVPTAYVPVACSAIDSAVTVANYTGNVQKTFSARTRGTADLLQNTQCDSGSGTCRLAAAA
;
A
#
# COMPACT_ATOMS: atom_id res chain seq x y z
N MET A 1 -5.11 -55.67 23.32
CA MET A 1 -3.81 -54.97 23.44
C MET A 1 -4.10 -53.53 23.84
N LYS A 2 -3.64 -53.09 25.01
CA LYS A 2 -3.89 -51.73 25.53
C LYS A 2 -2.91 -50.77 24.84
N GLN A 3 -3.40 -49.88 24.00
CA GLN A 3 -2.59 -48.83 23.39
C GLN A 3 -2.07 -47.91 24.50
N VAL A 4 -0.76 -47.85 24.69
CA VAL A 4 -0.14 -46.90 25.62
C VAL A 4 -0.23 -45.53 24.97
N GLN A 5 -1.02 -44.62 25.55
CA GLN A 5 -1.06 -43.23 25.09
C GLN A 5 0.31 -42.59 25.33
N LYS A 6 1.05 -42.32 24.25
CA LYS A 6 2.25 -41.48 24.27
C LYS A 6 1.79 -40.04 24.44
N GLY A 7 1.86 -39.51 25.65
CA GLY A 7 1.62 -38.08 25.92
C GLY A 7 2.74 -37.21 25.34
N PHE A 8 2.39 -35.98 24.97
CA PHE A 8 3.35 -34.94 24.58
C PHE A 8 4.06 -34.40 25.82
N THR A 9 5.38 -34.27 25.80
CA THR A 9 6.14 -33.79 26.95
C THR A 9 6.15 -32.26 27.04
N LEU A 10 6.19 -31.72 28.25
CA LEU A 10 6.34 -30.27 28.45
C LEU A 10 7.65 -29.73 27.87
N ILE A 11 8.71 -30.55 27.86
CA ILE A 11 10.00 -30.19 27.26
C ILE A 11 9.88 -30.03 25.74
N GLU A 12 9.17 -30.93 25.06
CA GLU A 12 8.91 -30.78 23.62
C GLU A 12 8.14 -29.49 23.33
N LEU A 13 7.12 -29.17 24.14
CA LEU A 13 6.37 -27.93 24.00
C LEU A 13 7.25 -26.69 24.18
N MET A 14 8.11 -26.68 25.19
CA MET A 14 9.02 -25.57 25.49
C MET A 14 10.01 -25.31 24.36
N ILE A 15 10.59 -26.36 23.77
CA ILE A 15 11.54 -26.22 22.65
C ILE A 15 10.82 -25.68 21.42
N VAL A 16 9.61 -26.16 21.13
CA VAL A 16 8.82 -25.66 19.99
C VAL A 16 8.51 -24.17 20.15
N VAL A 17 8.10 -23.72 21.33
CA VAL A 17 7.84 -22.29 21.60
C VAL A 17 9.11 -21.45 21.46
N ALA A 18 10.26 -21.95 21.94
CA ALA A 18 11.54 -21.25 21.79
C ALA A 18 11.92 -21.05 20.31
N ILE A 19 11.76 -22.09 19.47
CA ILE A 19 12.04 -22.00 18.04
C ILE A 19 11.08 -21.04 17.34
N ILE A 20 9.77 -21.11 17.63
CA ILE A 20 8.77 -20.19 17.07
C ILE A 20 9.08 -18.74 17.47
N GLY A 21 9.51 -18.51 18.72
CA GLY A 21 9.91 -17.19 19.19
C GLY A 21 11.04 -16.58 18.37
N ILE A 22 12.09 -17.35 18.09
CA ILE A 22 13.22 -16.92 17.26
C ILE A 22 12.77 -16.62 15.83
N LEU A 23 11.98 -17.51 15.22
CA LEU A 23 11.48 -17.31 13.87
C LEU A 23 10.56 -16.09 13.75
N ALA A 24 9.67 -15.89 14.73
CA ALA A 24 8.73 -14.77 14.75
C ALA A 24 9.45 -13.42 14.87
N ALA A 25 10.55 -13.35 15.63
CA ALA A 25 11.35 -12.13 15.78
C ALA A 25 11.90 -11.60 14.45
N VAL A 26 12.19 -12.48 13.49
CA VAL A 26 12.68 -12.12 12.14
C VAL A 26 11.55 -12.04 11.13
N ALA A 27 10.61 -13.00 11.17
CA ALA A 27 9.56 -13.12 10.17
C ALA A 27 8.51 -12.00 10.26
N LEU A 28 8.14 -11.58 11.47
CA LEU A 28 7.13 -10.53 11.66
C LEU A 28 7.55 -9.16 11.09
N PRO A 29 8.75 -8.60 11.40
CA PRO A 29 9.15 -7.33 10.80
C PRO A 29 9.28 -7.43 9.28
N ALA A 30 9.86 -8.52 8.76
CA ALA A 30 9.98 -8.74 7.32
C ALA A 30 8.62 -8.81 6.62
N TYR A 31 7.64 -9.49 7.22
CA TYR A 31 6.28 -9.56 6.69
C TYR A 31 5.60 -8.19 6.68
N ARG A 32 5.73 -7.41 7.77
CA ARG A 32 5.19 -6.04 7.85
C ARG A 32 5.82 -5.10 6.82
N ASP A 33 7.11 -5.24 6.56
CA ASP A 33 7.78 -4.46 5.52
C ASP A 33 7.25 -4.82 4.12
N TYR A 34 7.07 -6.11 3.86
CA TYR A 34 6.49 -6.61 2.62
C TYR A 34 5.07 -6.09 2.41
N THR A 35 4.19 -6.23 3.41
CA THR A 35 2.80 -5.78 3.29
C THR A 35 2.70 -4.27 3.08
N GLN A 36 3.59 -3.47 3.67
CA GLN A 36 3.63 -2.03 3.41
C GLN A 36 4.06 -1.72 1.97
N ARG A 37 5.12 -2.36 1.47
CA ARG A 37 5.58 -2.16 0.08
C ARG A 37 4.51 -2.57 -0.92
N SER A 38 3.80 -3.67 -0.67
CA SER A 38 2.65 -4.08 -1.48
C SER A 38 1.51 -3.05 -1.45
N ALA A 39 1.20 -2.47 -0.29
CA ALA A 39 0.18 -1.43 -0.18
C ALA A 39 0.56 -0.14 -0.95
N ASN A 40 1.84 0.27 -0.90
CA ASN A 40 2.33 1.40 -1.68
C ASN A 40 2.19 1.13 -3.19
N GLY A 41 2.57 -0.07 -3.64
CA GLY A 41 2.46 -0.47 -5.05
C GLY A 41 1.01 -0.56 -5.54
N ALA A 42 0.10 -1.05 -4.70
CA ALA A 42 -1.34 -1.08 -5.02
C ALA A 42 -1.91 0.34 -5.17
N CYS A 43 -1.54 1.25 -4.26
CA CYS A 43 -1.95 2.65 -4.38
C CYS A 43 -1.34 3.32 -5.63
N LEU A 44 -0.09 3.02 -5.98
CA LEU A 44 0.53 3.53 -7.21
C LEU A 44 -0.24 3.09 -8.47
N ALA A 45 -0.60 1.80 -8.55
CA ALA A 45 -1.35 1.27 -9.68
C ALA A 45 -2.74 1.91 -9.79
N GLU A 46 -3.43 2.06 -8.67
CA GLU A 46 -4.74 2.71 -8.61
C GLU A 46 -4.67 4.19 -9.02
N ALA A 47 -3.74 4.94 -8.44
CA ALA A 47 -3.51 6.35 -8.75
C ALA A 47 -3.21 6.53 -10.25
N LYS A 48 -2.33 5.69 -10.82
CA LYS A 48 -2.03 5.72 -12.26
C LYS A 48 -3.26 5.44 -13.12
N SER A 49 -4.06 4.44 -12.75
CA SER A 49 -5.29 4.12 -13.47
C SER A 49 -6.27 5.30 -13.49
N TYR A 50 -6.49 5.93 -12.34
CA TYR A 50 -7.36 7.09 -12.22
C TYR A 50 -6.81 8.32 -12.95
N MET A 51 -5.51 8.58 -12.85
CA MET A 51 -4.89 9.74 -13.51
C MET A 51 -4.91 9.62 -15.02
N ASN A 52 -4.77 8.41 -15.59
CA ASN A 52 -4.91 8.22 -17.03
C ASN A 52 -6.30 8.62 -17.54
N THR A 53 -7.37 8.26 -16.82
CA THR A 53 -8.73 8.66 -17.18
C THR A 53 -8.98 10.14 -16.92
N ALA A 54 -8.43 10.68 -15.82
CA ALA A 54 -8.57 12.09 -15.48
C ALA A 54 -7.85 13.01 -16.47
N VAL A 55 -6.69 12.60 -16.97
CA VAL A 55 -5.93 13.30 -18.02
C VAL A 55 -6.71 13.28 -19.34
N ALA A 56 -7.27 12.14 -19.73
CA ALA A 56 -8.09 12.05 -20.94
C ALA A 56 -9.32 12.99 -20.85
N ASP A 57 -10.06 12.94 -19.73
CA ASP A 57 -11.19 13.82 -19.49
C ASP A 57 -10.78 15.31 -19.54
N ALA A 58 -9.68 15.67 -18.87
CA ALA A 58 -9.23 17.04 -18.79
C ALA A 58 -8.68 17.57 -20.13
N ALA A 59 -8.08 16.71 -20.96
CA ALA A 59 -7.67 17.05 -22.33
C ALA A 59 -8.87 17.41 -23.22
N ASP A 60 -10.02 16.78 -22.99
CA ASP A 60 -11.29 17.11 -23.64
C ASP A 60 -12.06 18.24 -22.93
N ASN A 61 -11.39 19.00 -22.04
CA ASN A 61 -11.99 20.07 -21.23
C ASN A 61 -13.14 19.60 -20.32
N ARG A 62 -13.25 18.29 -20.06
CA ARG A 62 -14.25 17.69 -19.17
C ARG A 62 -13.71 17.62 -17.75
N VAL A 63 -14.57 17.90 -16.77
CA VAL A 63 -14.21 17.71 -15.36
C VAL A 63 -14.05 16.21 -15.08
N PRO A 64 -12.87 15.76 -14.59
CA PRO A 64 -12.67 14.36 -14.22
C PRO A 64 -13.67 13.90 -13.17
N THR A 65 -14.05 12.62 -13.25
CA THR A 65 -14.90 12.00 -12.22
C THR A 65 -14.22 12.05 -10.85
N ALA A 66 -15.02 12.15 -9.79
CA ALA A 66 -14.48 12.20 -8.43
C ALA A 66 -13.75 10.89 -8.09
N TYR A 67 -12.53 11.01 -7.57
CA TYR A 67 -11.74 9.87 -7.12
C TYR A 67 -12.43 9.14 -5.95
N VAL A 68 -12.52 7.81 -6.05
CA VAL A 68 -13.03 6.94 -4.98
C VAL A 68 -11.90 6.00 -4.53
N PRO A 69 -11.40 6.13 -3.29
CA PRO A 69 -10.24 5.37 -2.83
C PRO A 69 -10.58 3.91 -2.52
N VAL A 70 -9.76 2.96 -3.02
CA VAL A 70 -9.84 1.54 -2.67
C VAL A 70 -8.54 1.06 -2.02
N ALA A 71 -7.42 1.11 -2.76
CA ALA A 71 -6.09 0.77 -2.30
C ALA A 71 -5.40 1.94 -1.58
N CYS A 72 -5.53 3.15 -2.10
CA CYS A 72 -5.12 4.36 -1.37
C CYS A 72 -6.13 4.69 -0.26
N SER A 73 -5.75 5.60 0.65
CA SER A 73 -6.63 6.13 1.69
C SER A 73 -7.35 7.40 1.21
N ALA A 74 -6.68 8.26 0.44
CA ALA A 74 -7.22 9.52 -0.05
C ALA A 74 -6.36 10.09 -1.19
N ILE A 75 -6.87 11.15 -1.81
CA ILE A 75 -6.11 12.11 -2.64
C ILE A 75 -6.14 13.47 -1.93
N ASP A 76 -5.07 14.26 -2.05
CA ASP A 76 -4.92 15.57 -1.43
C ASP A 76 -6.03 16.59 -1.77
N SER A 77 -6.50 16.60 -3.02
CA SER A 77 -7.66 17.38 -3.48
C SER A 77 -8.20 16.80 -4.79
N ALA A 78 -9.43 17.16 -5.17
CA ALA A 78 -10.00 16.74 -6.46
C ALA A 78 -9.12 17.15 -7.65
N VAL A 79 -9.16 16.35 -8.73
CA VAL A 79 -8.50 16.67 -9.99
C VAL A 79 -9.45 17.51 -10.84
N THR A 80 -8.96 18.62 -11.37
CA THR A 80 -9.73 19.58 -12.18
C THR A 80 -9.00 19.83 -13.49
N VAL A 81 -9.69 20.44 -14.46
CA VAL A 81 -9.09 20.85 -15.73
C VAL A 81 -7.96 21.86 -15.52
N ALA A 82 -8.08 22.75 -14.53
CA ALA A 82 -7.02 23.70 -14.19
C ALA A 82 -5.73 23.02 -13.70
N ASN A 83 -5.86 21.90 -12.96
CA ASN A 83 -4.72 21.11 -12.53
C ASN A 83 -4.01 20.48 -13.75
N TYR A 84 -4.76 19.98 -14.74
CA TYR A 84 -4.21 19.44 -15.98
C TYR A 84 -3.39 20.49 -16.74
N THR A 85 -3.97 21.65 -17.02
CA THR A 85 -3.27 22.74 -17.74
C THR A 85 -2.08 23.29 -16.96
N GLY A 86 -2.17 23.32 -15.64
CA GLY A 86 -1.11 23.78 -14.74
C GLY A 86 -0.07 22.70 -14.42
N ASN A 87 -0.23 21.48 -14.93
CA ASN A 87 0.65 20.35 -14.67
C ASN A 87 0.94 20.14 -13.16
N VAL A 88 -0.13 20.22 -12.36
CA VAL A 88 -0.04 20.25 -10.90
C VAL A 88 0.21 18.85 -10.35
N GLN A 89 1.08 18.74 -9.34
CA GLN A 89 1.30 17.48 -8.65
C GLN A 89 0.12 17.15 -7.73
N LYS A 90 -0.38 15.92 -7.83
CA LYS A 90 -1.42 15.33 -6.98
C LYS A 90 -0.83 14.21 -6.15
N THR A 91 -1.11 14.22 -4.86
CA THR A 91 -0.62 13.22 -3.92
C THR A 91 -1.75 12.29 -3.50
N PHE A 92 -1.57 11.00 -3.77
CA PHE A 92 -2.41 9.90 -3.31
C PHE A 92 -1.74 9.25 -2.10
N SER A 93 -2.46 9.25 -0.99
CA SER A 93 -1.94 8.72 0.27
C SER A 93 -2.11 7.20 0.31
N ALA A 94 -1.03 6.45 0.52
CA ALA A 94 -1.13 5.01 0.69
C ALA A 94 -1.75 4.67 2.06
N ARG A 95 -2.34 3.48 2.19
CA ARG A 95 -2.78 2.96 3.50
C ARG A 95 -1.60 2.35 4.24
N THR A 96 -1.48 2.60 5.54
CA THR A 96 -0.54 1.87 6.40
C THR A 96 -1.07 0.46 6.63
N ARG A 97 -0.34 -0.56 6.13
CA ARG A 97 -0.67 -1.99 6.24
C ARG A 97 0.44 -2.83 6.90
N GLY A 98 1.54 -2.18 7.28
CA GLY A 98 2.70 -2.86 7.84
C GLY A 98 3.58 -1.92 8.66
N THR A 99 4.83 -1.77 8.24
CA THR A 99 5.80 -0.87 8.89
C THR A 99 5.59 0.56 8.41
N ALA A 100 5.25 1.48 9.31
CA ALA A 100 4.91 2.86 8.96
C ALA A 100 6.07 3.64 8.32
N ASP A 101 7.32 3.32 8.66
CA ASP A 101 8.52 3.99 8.12
C ASP A 101 8.72 3.73 6.62
N LEU A 102 8.12 2.66 6.09
CA LEU A 102 8.14 2.33 4.68
C LEU A 102 6.93 2.88 3.92
N LEU A 103 6.08 3.69 4.56
CA LEU A 103 4.95 4.35 3.90
C LEU A 103 5.47 5.28 2.78
N GLN A 104 4.95 5.07 1.57
CA GLN A 104 5.23 5.94 0.44
C GLN A 104 3.92 6.33 -0.22
N ASN A 105 3.71 7.64 -0.34
CA ASN A 105 2.59 8.19 -1.08
C ASN A 105 2.90 8.14 -2.58
N THR A 106 1.87 8.12 -3.40
CA THR A 106 2.01 8.22 -4.85
C THR A 106 1.82 9.66 -5.27
N GLN A 107 2.84 10.24 -5.89
CA GLN A 107 2.76 11.55 -6.51
C GLN A 107 2.55 11.37 -8.00
N CYS A 108 1.46 11.95 -8.52
CA CYS A 108 1.15 11.97 -9.93
C CYS A 108 1.13 13.39 -10.46
N ASP A 109 1.62 13.56 -11.66
CA ASP A 109 1.59 14.80 -12.39
C ASP A 109 0.31 14.83 -13.24
N SER A 110 -0.53 15.86 -13.05
CA SER A 110 -1.85 15.87 -13.70
C SER A 110 -1.84 16.27 -15.16
N GLY A 111 -0.75 16.80 -15.73
CA GLY A 111 -0.70 17.11 -17.16
C GLY A 111 -0.13 15.96 -18.00
N SER A 112 0.80 15.18 -17.42
CA SER A 112 1.43 14.03 -18.09
C SER A 112 0.86 12.67 -17.70
N GLY A 113 0.10 12.59 -16.60
CA GLY A 113 -0.38 11.33 -16.02
C GLY A 113 0.74 10.46 -15.43
N THR A 114 1.97 10.98 -15.34
CA THR A 114 3.11 10.22 -14.80
C THR A 114 2.99 10.14 -13.29
N CYS A 115 3.15 8.94 -12.74
CA CYS A 115 3.04 8.67 -11.31
C CYS A 115 4.30 8.00 -10.80
N ARG A 116 4.74 8.39 -9.59
CA ARG A 116 5.88 7.80 -8.90
C ARG A 116 5.62 7.69 -7.41
N LEU A 117 6.32 6.76 -6.76
CA LEU A 117 6.38 6.74 -5.30
C LEU A 117 7.21 7.91 -4.79
N ALA A 118 6.77 8.48 -3.68
CA ALA A 118 7.47 9.49 -2.92
C ALA A 118 7.38 9.13 -1.43
N ALA A 119 8.40 9.49 -0.65
CA ALA A 119 8.32 9.35 0.79
C ALA A 119 7.08 10.10 1.31
N ALA A 120 6.33 9.47 2.22
CA ALA A 120 5.27 10.19 2.92
C ALA A 120 5.92 11.28 3.79
N ALA A 121 5.55 12.54 3.54
CA ALA A 121 5.98 13.69 4.33
C ALA A 121 5.20 13.78 5.65
#